data_AF-A0AAV9NK82-F1
#
_entry.id   AF-A0AAV9NK82-F1
#
_cell.length_a   1.000
_cell.length_b   1.000
_cell.length_c   1.000
_cell.angle_alpha   90.00
_cell.angle_beta   90.00
_cell.angle_gamma   90.00
#
_symmetry.space_group_name_H-M   'P 1'
#
loop_
_entity.id
_entity.type
_entity.pdbx_description
1 polymer ?
#
loop_
_entity_poly.entity_id
_entity_poly.type
_entity_poly.pdbx_seq_one_letter_code
_entity_poly.pdbx_strand_id
1 'polypeptide(L)'
;MKSALNTHEEEARDVSGSASTSLDFSWDLELSTQYLLPDSVFDLDLSPQDDYGSIEHARVSSFPRFSSHLPDINENEAELDCIDDQSEDAMYNVQPVPWSINSNQYDDFCLRLKAEIKGNSLERSLPSRNVLSRNLESFFRCSQEQLPFIHQTSFSIVHRSVGLTLAVVTLGSLFRFEHSQAMELYKIAKAVLREWTNREHLELSAELLSESEDLLHDSPDELERIQTYILLTNFASWIGPSSLPEAILMGHQLSILVMQSRTCDSDEMPDNIDWVAWVTTEERRRTIFAAYALLNLHRIAYGNPSKLCNQDIGVCVPGTAAAWKAKSHTQWLAAPRPVECLFQDLLSALLEGTTLSQATYLSAFANYVLIHGILQQMDMECSSSTKMLSPNKMEIFERALRAWQSSWELTSESTLDPLSSKGPLALNATALFRIAYMRLLPDFHSREGFFSDMTLSHGPQL
;
A
#
# COMPACT_ATOMS: atom_id res chain seq x y z
N MET A 1 82.72 -4.42 -28.12
CA MET A 1 83.44 -3.79 -29.24
C MET A 1 82.40 -3.11 -30.11
N LYS A 2 82.45 -1.77 -30.14
CA LYS A 2 81.89 -0.78 -31.10
C LYS A 2 81.14 -1.36 -32.33
N SER A 3 79.90 -0.90 -32.60
CA SER A 3 79.55 0.25 -33.49
C SER A 3 79.18 -0.26 -34.90
N ALA A 4 78.27 0.27 -35.72
CA ALA A 4 77.35 1.42 -35.77
C ALA A 4 76.26 1.05 -36.82
N LEU A 5 75.11 1.73 -37.01
CA LEU A 5 74.90 3.10 -37.53
C LEU A 5 73.40 3.45 -37.32
N ASN A 6 73.08 4.60 -36.69
CA ASN A 6 72.67 5.91 -37.28
C ASN A 6 71.24 5.91 -37.89
N THR A 7 70.32 6.88 -37.70
CA THR A 7 70.34 8.22 -37.05
C THR A 7 68.93 8.85 -37.05
N HIS A 8 68.66 9.69 -36.03
CA HIS A 8 67.81 10.93 -35.91
C HIS A 8 66.27 10.84 -36.07
N GLU A 9 65.46 11.04 -35.00
CA GLU A 9 65.05 12.28 -34.25
C GLU A 9 63.84 12.97 -34.92
N GLU A 10 62.73 13.30 -34.23
CA GLU A 10 62.60 14.30 -33.14
C GLU A 10 61.49 14.01 -32.08
N GLU A 11 61.85 14.35 -30.83
CA GLU A 11 61.13 14.95 -29.67
C GLU A 11 59.63 14.70 -29.40
N ALA A 12 59.17 14.13 -28.26
CA ALA A 12 59.36 14.36 -26.81
C ALA A 12 58.33 15.33 -26.16
N ARG A 13 57.52 14.82 -25.22
CA ARG A 13 57.46 15.29 -23.81
C ARG A 13 56.50 14.46 -22.92
N ASP A 14 57.01 14.20 -21.72
CA ASP A 14 56.49 13.47 -20.55
C ASP A 14 55.12 13.90 -20.03
N VAL A 15 54.44 13.03 -19.27
CA VAL A 15 54.21 13.19 -17.81
C VAL A 15 53.88 11.82 -17.16
N SER A 16 54.70 11.41 -16.20
CA SER A 16 54.39 10.44 -15.14
C SER A 16 53.86 11.15 -13.90
N GLY A 17 52.90 10.57 -13.16
CA GLY A 17 52.62 10.99 -11.78
C GLY A 17 51.21 10.68 -11.25
N SER A 18 51.16 9.85 -10.23
CA SER A 18 50.00 9.47 -9.40
C SER A 18 49.27 10.64 -8.74
N ALA A 19 47.92 10.59 -8.68
CA ALA A 19 47.14 11.16 -7.59
C ALA A 19 45.76 10.48 -7.48
N SER A 20 45.47 9.97 -6.28
CA SER A 20 44.15 9.63 -5.78
C SER A 20 43.19 10.82 -5.91
N THR A 21 41.98 10.60 -6.43
CA THR A 21 40.88 11.58 -6.36
C THR A 21 39.65 10.90 -5.78
N SER A 22 39.34 11.27 -4.53
CA SER A 22 38.01 11.19 -3.96
C SER A 22 37.09 12.10 -4.78
N LEU A 23 35.97 11.56 -5.25
CA LEU A 23 34.88 12.39 -5.75
C LEU A 23 34.05 12.84 -4.56
N ASP A 24 34.42 13.99 -4.00
CA ASP A 24 33.56 14.80 -3.15
C ASP A 24 32.39 15.32 -4.00
N PHE A 25 31.18 14.85 -3.72
CA PHE A 25 29.95 15.46 -4.22
C PHE A 25 29.69 16.75 -3.45
N SER A 26 30.17 17.87 -3.98
CA SER A 26 29.79 19.22 -3.55
C SER A 26 28.34 19.49 -3.96
N TRP A 27 27.45 19.63 -2.98
CA TRP A 27 26.09 20.14 -3.20
C TRP A 27 26.16 21.65 -3.47
N ASP A 28 26.04 22.06 -4.74
CA ASP A 28 25.88 23.47 -5.09
C ASP A 28 24.51 23.98 -4.63
N LEU A 29 24.52 24.70 -3.50
CA LEU A 29 23.34 25.24 -2.82
C LEU A 29 22.57 26.27 -3.68
N GLU A 30 23.20 26.85 -4.70
CA GLU A 30 22.59 27.87 -5.58
C GLU A 30 21.69 27.30 -6.69
N LEU A 31 21.76 26.00 -7.01
CA LEU A 31 20.86 25.34 -7.97
C LEU A 31 19.55 24.84 -7.32
N SER A 32 19.52 24.73 -5.99
CA SER A 32 18.35 24.30 -5.22
C SER A 32 17.29 25.41 -5.04
N THR A 33 17.68 26.67 -5.21
CA THR A 33 16.79 27.82 -4.97
C THR A 33 15.96 28.23 -6.19
N GLN A 34 16.24 27.69 -7.39
CA GLN A 34 15.49 28.00 -8.61
C GLN A 34 14.32 27.06 -8.91
N TYR A 35 14.11 26.04 -8.08
CA TYR A 35 12.99 25.09 -8.17
C TYR A 35 12.09 25.06 -6.93
N LEU A 36 12.25 26.03 -6.03
CA LEU A 36 11.26 26.30 -4.99
C LEU A 36 10.04 26.98 -5.62
N LEU A 37 8.85 26.42 -5.38
CA LEU A 37 7.59 27.11 -5.65
C LEU A 37 7.63 28.49 -4.98
N PRO A 38 7.08 29.56 -5.59
CA PRO A 38 7.05 30.87 -4.95
C PRO A 38 6.39 30.80 -3.57
N ASP A 39 7.02 31.38 -2.55
CA ASP A 39 6.48 31.49 -1.18
C ASP A 39 5.09 32.16 -1.13
N SER A 40 4.69 32.84 -2.21
CA SER A 40 3.37 33.48 -2.36
C SER A 40 2.17 32.53 -2.53
N VAL A 41 2.38 31.21 -2.61
CA VAL A 41 1.26 30.24 -2.53
C VAL A 41 0.81 30.01 -1.08
N PHE A 42 1.67 30.30 -0.10
CA PHE A 42 1.43 29.97 1.31
C PHE A 42 1.38 31.18 2.26
N ASP A 43 1.82 32.37 1.84
CA ASP A 43 1.68 33.62 2.60
C ASP A 43 0.63 34.58 1.98
N LEU A 44 -0.60 34.50 2.48
CA LEU A 44 -1.53 35.63 2.45
C LEU A 44 -1.50 36.29 3.84
N ASP A 45 -0.45 37.07 4.07
CA ASP A 45 -0.27 37.79 5.32
C ASP A 45 -1.19 39.03 5.35
N LEU A 46 -2.07 39.04 6.35
CA LEU A 46 -2.92 40.15 6.71
C LEU A 46 -2.05 41.25 7.31
N SER A 47 -1.91 42.40 6.64
CA SER A 47 -1.41 43.61 7.31
C SER A 47 -2.58 44.39 7.92
N PRO A 48 -2.46 44.89 9.15
CA PRO A 48 -3.52 45.60 9.85
C PRO A 48 -3.45 47.10 9.57
N GLN A 49 -4.54 47.71 9.11
CA GLN A 49 -4.82 49.13 9.35
C GLN A 49 -6.31 49.46 9.16
N ASP A 50 -6.83 50.22 10.12
CA ASP A 50 -8.23 50.59 10.38
C ASP A 50 -8.94 51.28 9.19
N ASP A 51 -10.21 50.92 8.90
CA ASP A 51 -11.40 51.75 9.15
C ASP A 51 -12.72 51.09 8.63
N TYR A 52 -13.83 51.43 9.29
CA TYR A 52 -15.25 51.00 9.17
C TYR A 52 -15.80 50.32 7.89
N GLY A 53 -16.64 49.29 8.09
CA GLY A 53 -17.78 48.99 7.22
C GLY A 53 -18.13 47.50 7.03
N SER A 54 -19.20 47.05 7.70
CA SER A 54 -19.80 45.71 7.69
C SER A 54 -20.16 45.13 6.31
N ILE A 55 -19.68 43.91 6.00
CA ILE A 55 -20.38 42.84 5.24
C ILE A 55 -19.86 41.47 5.71
N GLU A 56 -20.73 40.62 6.27
CA GLU A 56 -20.47 39.21 6.55
C GLU A 56 -20.36 38.41 5.24
N HIS A 57 -19.16 37.90 4.94
CA HIS A 57 -18.99 36.78 4.02
C HIS A 57 -18.39 35.60 4.78
N ALA A 58 -19.14 34.49 4.82
CA ALA A 58 -18.75 33.23 5.43
C ALA A 58 -17.40 32.74 4.85
N ARG A 59 -16.36 32.70 5.69
CA ARG A 59 -15.06 32.12 5.34
C ARG A 59 -15.19 30.61 5.20
N VAL A 60 -15.21 30.14 3.94
CA VAL A 60 -15.00 28.74 3.57
C VAL A 60 -13.50 28.52 3.44
N SER A 61 -12.86 27.88 4.43
CA SER A 61 -11.55 27.24 4.23
C SER A 61 -11.36 26.07 5.19
N SER A 62 -11.78 24.88 4.75
CA SER A 62 -11.66 23.61 5.48
C SER A 62 -10.27 22.96 5.40
N PHE A 63 -9.33 23.56 4.67
CA PHE A 63 -7.99 23.02 4.40
C PHE A 63 -6.97 23.04 5.55
N PRO A 64 -6.93 24.07 6.43
CA PRO A 64 -5.90 24.14 7.47
C PRO A 64 -5.99 22.99 8.47
N ARG A 65 -7.18 22.39 8.64
CA ARG A 65 -7.44 21.34 9.61
C ARG A 65 -6.73 20.02 9.30
N PHE A 66 -6.31 19.81 8.05
CA PHE A 66 -5.65 18.58 7.63
C PHE A 66 -4.13 18.67 7.62
N SER A 67 -3.51 19.80 7.95
CA SER A 67 -2.05 19.91 7.98
C SER A 67 -1.48 19.06 9.11
N SER A 68 -0.73 18.02 8.78
CA SER A 68 0.11 17.30 9.74
C SER A 68 1.34 18.15 9.99
N HIS A 69 1.38 18.88 11.11
CA HIS A 69 2.60 19.55 11.53
C HIS A 69 3.65 18.49 11.90
N LEU A 70 4.91 18.74 11.54
CA LEU A 70 6.02 17.98 12.11
C LEU A 70 5.99 18.18 13.63
N PRO A 71 6.24 17.14 14.44
CA PRO A 71 6.35 17.32 15.89
C PRO A 71 7.41 18.38 16.19
N ASP A 72 7.03 19.42 16.92
CA ASP A 72 7.93 20.51 17.28
C ASP A 72 8.99 19.96 18.25
N ILE A 73 10.28 20.12 17.91
CA ILE A 73 11.39 19.48 18.65
C ILE A 73 11.59 20.12 20.04
N ASN A 74 10.92 21.24 20.36
CA ASN A 74 11.25 22.06 21.53
C ASN A 74 10.18 22.22 22.60
N GLU A 75 8.99 21.65 22.48
CA GLU A 75 8.00 21.70 23.57
C GLU A 75 7.24 20.38 23.67
N ASN A 76 7.82 19.42 24.40
CA ASN A 76 7.13 18.42 25.22
C ASN A 76 8.18 17.55 25.96
N GLU A 77 8.70 18.07 27.08
CA GLU A 77 9.07 17.20 28.22
C GLU A 77 7.80 16.75 28.95
N ALA A 78 6.81 16.27 28.20
CA ALA A 78 5.61 15.63 28.72
C ALA A 78 5.79 14.13 28.50
N GLU A 79 6.16 13.44 29.58
CA GLU A 79 6.10 11.98 29.77
C GLU A 79 6.26 11.17 28.48
N LEU A 80 7.51 10.93 28.11
CA LEU A 80 7.86 9.67 27.45
C LEU A 80 7.45 8.54 28.40
N ASP A 81 6.22 8.06 28.27
CA ASP A 81 5.85 6.73 28.74
C ASP A 81 6.67 5.74 27.90
N CYS A 82 7.89 5.51 28.36
CA CYS A 82 8.62 4.30 28.09
C CYS A 82 7.71 3.17 28.58
N ILE A 83 6.96 2.54 27.68
CA ILE A 83 6.37 1.24 27.95
C ILE A 83 7.56 0.26 28.02
N ASP A 84 8.20 0.25 29.18
CA ASP A 84 8.92 -0.91 29.66
C ASP A 84 7.83 -1.96 29.90
N ASP A 85 7.75 -2.94 29.01
CA ASP A 85 6.81 -4.06 29.05
C ASP A 85 7.20 -5.04 30.19
N GLN A 86 7.57 -4.51 31.37
CA GLN A 86 7.67 -5.26 32.61
C GLN A 86 6.28 -5.34 33.24
N SER A 87 5.44 -6.17 32.62
CA SER A 87 4.29 -6.72 33.33
C SER A 87 4.80 -7.74 34.33
N GLU A 88 4.87 -7.33 35.60
CA GLU A 88 5.07 -8.19 36.74
C GLU A 88 4.03 -9.33 36.74
N ASP A 89 4.53 -10.56 36.76
CA ASP A 89 3.91 -11.80 37.22
C ASP A 89 2.37 -11.83 37.27
N ALA A 90 1.77 -12.07 36.11
CA ALA A 90 0.49 -12.75 36.05
C ALA A 90 0.59 -13.93 35.07
N MET A 91 0.49 -15.13 35.65
CA MET A 91 0.52 -16.44 35.00
C MET A 91 -0.64 -16.60 34.01
N TYR A 92 -0.55 -15.92 32.86
CA TYR A 92 -1.48 -16.03 31.74
C TYR A 92 -0.81 -16.83 30.63
N ASN A 93 -1.56 -17.77 30.08
CA ASN A 93 -1.19 -18.63 28.96
C ASN A 93 -0.83 -17.74 27.76
N VAL A 94 0.46 -17.45 27.56
CA VAL A 94 0.94 -16.60 26.46
C VAL A 94 0.65 -17.33 25.15
N GLN A 95 -0.37 -16.87 24.42
CA GLN A 95 -0.60 -17.30 23.05
C GLN A 95 0.70 -17.11 22.26
N PRO A 96 1.22 -18.14 21.57
CA PRO A 96 2.49 -18.05 20.87
C PRO A 96 2.39 -16.96 19.79
N VAL A 97 3.34 -16.02 19.81
CA VAL A 97 3.41 -14.97 18.79
C VAL A 97 3.67 -15.58 17.40
N PRO A 98 3.13 -15.01 16.31
CA PRO A 98 3.20 -15.61 14.97
C PRO A 98 4.62 -15.84 14.43
N TRP A 99 5.59 -15.08 14.92
CA TRP A 99 7.01 -15.18 14.54
C TRP A 99 7.83 -16.14 15.42
N SER A 100 7.23 -16.79 16.42
CA SER A 100 7.91 -17.81 17.23
C SER A 100 7.94 -19.14 16.48
N ILE A 101 9.02 -19.38 15.73
CA ILE A 101 9.18 -20.57 14.88
C ILE A 101 10.08 -21.60 15.57
N ASN A 102 9.55 -22.79 15.83
CA ASN A 102 10.35 -23.92 16.33
C ASN A 102 11.06 -24.67 15.18
N SER A 103 11.98 -25.58 15.52
CA SER A 103 12.76 -26.33 14.51
C SER A 103 11.88 -27.19 13.60
N ASN A 104 10.87 -27.88 14.15
CA ASN A 104 10.00 -28.75 13.36
C ASN A 104 9.16 -27.97 12.35
N GLN A 105 8.63 -26.81 12.74
CA GLN A 105 7.87 -25.92 11.86
C GLN A 105 8.76 -25.36 10.73
N TYR A 106 10.02 -25.05 11.04
CA TYR A 106 10.98 -24.60 10.05
C TYR A 106 11.33 -25.70 9.04
N ASP A 107 11.56 -26.93 9.52
CA ASP A 107 11.88 -28.06 8.66
C ASP A 107 10.70 -28.40 7.73
N ASP A 108 9.46 -28.39 8.26
CA ASP A 108 8.24 -28.53 7.48
C ASP A 108 8.11 -27.45 6.40
N PHE A 109 8.31 -26.18 6.76
CA PHE A 109 8.29 -25.07 5.81
C PHE A 109 9.31 -25.28 4.69
N CYS A 110 10.53 -25.70 5.02
CA CYS A 110 11.58 -25.96 4.03
C CYS A 110 11.20 -27.13 3.09
N LEU A 111 10.56 -28.18 3.61
CA LEU A 111 10.08 -29.30 2.79
C LEU A 111 8.99 -28.85 1.83
N ARG A 112 7.99 -28.09 2.30
CA ARG A 112 6.92 -27.53 1.45
C ARG A 112 7.47 -26.60 0.38
N LEU A 113 8.42 -25.72 0.74
CA LEU A 113 9.04 -24.81 -0.22
C LEU A 113 9.81 -25.56 -1.33
N LYS A 114 10.53 -26.62 -0.98
CA LYS A 114 11.21 -27.48 -1.97
C LYS A 114 10.22 -28.23 -2.86
N ALA A 115 9.07 -28.62 -2.33
CA ALA A 115 8.02 -29.26 -3.12
C ALA A 115 7.37 -28.28 -4.11
N GLU A 116 7.25 -27.00 -3.74
CA GLU A 116 6.71 -25.99 -4.64
C GLU A 116 7.62 -25.70 -5.82
N ILE A 117 8.94 -25.58 -5.62
CA ILE A 117 9.84 -25.14 -6.70
C ILE A 117 10.53 -26.32 -7.37
N LYS A 118 10.05 -26.72 -8.55
CA LYS A 118 10.69 -27.77 -9.37
C LYS A 118 12.01 -27.27 -9.98
N GLY A 119 13.15 -27.65 -9.38
CA GLY A 119 14.48 -27.48 -9.97
C GLY A 119 15.60 -27.16 -8.98
N ASN A 120 16.84 -27.56 -9.31
CA ASN A 120 18.03 -27.42 -8.46
C ASN A 120 18.52 -25.97 -8.21
N SER A 121 17.88 -24.95 -8.79
CA SER A 121 18.44 -23.59 -8.80
C SER A 121 18.37 -22.86 -7.45
N LEU A 122 17.59 -23.35 -6.48
CA LEU A 122 17.27 -22.64 -5.23
C LEU A 122 17.68 -23.37 -3.94
N GLU A 123 18.32 -24.55 -4.02
CA GLU A 123 18.79 -25.25 -2.81
C GLU A 123 19.78 -24.42 -1.97
N ARG A 124 20.49 -23.48 -2.58
CA ARG A 124 21.47 -22.60 -1.92
C ARG A 124 20.89 -21.30 -1.35
N SER A 125 19.60 -21.02 -1.53
CA SER A 125 19.00 -19.72 -1.17
C SER A 125 17.87 -19.82 -0.13
N LEU A 126 17.70 -20.96 0.54
CA LEU A 126 16.65 -21.10 1.55
C LEU A 126 16.86 -20.11 2.70
N PRO A 127 15.82 -19.35 3.12
CA PRO A 127 15.93 -18.44 4.24
C PRO A 127 16.16 -19.22 5.53
N SER A 128 17.05 -18.72 6.39
CA SER A 128 17.26 -19.29 7.71
C SER A 128 16.03 -19.08 8.62
N ARG A 129 15.87 -19.93 9.64
CA ARG A 129 14.80 -19.76 10.65
C ARG A 129 14.82 -18.36 11.29
N ASN A 130 16.01 -17.82 11.54
CA ASN A 130 16.17 -16.47 12.10
C ASN A 130 15.68 -15.39 11.13
N VAL A 131 15.97 -15.53 9.84
CA VAL A 131 15.47 -14.62 8.79
C VAL A 131 13.94 -14.65 8.73
N LEU A 132 13.33 -15.84 8.75
CA LEU A 132 11.87 -15.95 8.79
C LEU A 132 11.29 -15.27 10.04
N SER A 133 11.76 -15.62 11.23
CA SER A 133 11.23 -15.10 12.50
C SER A 133 11.33 -13.57 12.59
N ARG A 134 12.52 -13.00 12.42
CA ARG A 134 12.71 -11.54 12.59
C ARG A 134 11.97 -10.71 11.53
N ASN A 135 11.84 -11.23 10.31
CA ASN A 135 11.16 -10.51 9.23
C ASN A 135 9.63 -10.65 9.36
N LEU A 136 9.10 -11.81 9.82
CA LEU A 136 7.69 -11.93 10.19
C LEU A 136 7.34 -10.92 11.30
N GLU A 137 8.18 -10.82 12.33
CA GLU A 137 8.00 -9.83 13.40
C GLU A 137 7.96 -8.41 12.84
N SER A 138 8.95 -8.05 12.00
CA SER A 138 9.04 -6.72 11.41
C SER A 138 7.84 -6.42 10.51
N PHE A 139 7.35 -7.41 9.75
CA PHE A 139 6.14 -7.25 8.97
C PHE A 139 4.91 -6.99 9.84
N PHE A 140 4.65 -7.80 10.88
CA PHE A 140 3.45 -7.61 11.69
C PHE A 140 3.51 -6.34 12.53
N ARG A 141 4.69 -5.89 12.95
CA ARG A 141 4.86 -4.62 13.65
C ARG A 141 4.67 -3.40 12.73
N CYS A 142 5.05 -3.47 11.44
CA CYS A 142 5.00 -2.31 10.54
C CYS A 142 3.84 -2.32 9.51
N SER A 143 3.46 -3.50 9.00
CA SER A 143 2.49 -3.64 7.90
C SER A 143 1.03 -3.60 8.34
N GLN A 144 0.73 -4.01 9.58
CA GLN A 144 -0.64 -3.91 10.12
C GLN A 144 -1.17 -2.48 10.11
N GLU A 145 -0.26 -1.52 10.09
CA GLU A 145 -0.57 -0.11 10.11
C GLU A 145 -0.83 0.45 8.71
N GLN A 146 -0.15 -0.08 7.68
CA GLN A 146 -0.24 0.45 6.32
C GLN A 146 -1.44 -0.11 5.54
N LEU A 147 -1.65 -1.43 5.55
CA LEU A 147 -2.77 -2.13 4.89
C LEU A 147 -3.09 -3.41 5.70
N PRO A 148 -4.03 -3.37 6.65
CA PRO A 148 -4.34 -4.50 7.52
C PRO A 148 -5.26 -5.51 6.83
N PHE A 149 -4.70 -6.45 6.08
CA PHE A 149 -5.47 -7.52 5.40
C PHE A 149 -5.04 -8.94 5.74
N ILE A 150 -4.01 -9.12 6.58
CA ILE A 150 -3.60 -10.42 7.14
C ILE A 150 -3.78 -10.36 8.65
N HIS A 151 -4.60 -11.26 9.20
CA HIS A 151 -4.90 -11.26 10.62
C HIS A 151 -3.73 -11.85 11.41
N GLN A 152 -3.08 -11.03 12.25
CA GLN A 152 -1.88 -11.45 12.99
C GLN A 152 -2.18 -12.58 13.96
N THR A 153 -3.27 -12.50 14.72
CA THR A 153 -3.56 -13.48 15.78
C THR A 153 -3.82 -14.87 15.23
N SER A 154 -4.38 -15.00 14.02
CA SER A 154 -4.63 -16.30 13.38
C SER A 154 -3.49 -16.75 12.45
N PHE A 155 -2.44 -15.94 12.27
CA PHE A 155 -1.36 -16.29 11.35
C PHE A 155 -0.47 -17.39 11.93
N SER A 156 -0.25 -18.45 11.16
CA SER A 156 0.67 -19.55 11.48
C SER A 156 1.38 -20.04 10.22
N ILE A 157 2.71 -20.08 10.26
CA ILE A 157 3.51 -20.56 9.12
C ILE A 157 3.20 -22.02 8.73
N VAL A 158 2.61 -22.80 9.64
CA VAL A 158 2.25 -24.21 9.40
C VAL A 158 1.00 -24.30 8.53
N HIS A 159 0.04 -23.40 8.78
CA HIS A 159 -1.27 -23.43 8.13
C HIS A 159 -1.36 -22.51 6.91
N ARG A 160 -0.42 -21.57 6.77
CA ARG A 160 -0.31 -20.68 5.61
C ARG A 160 0.59 -21.27 4.53
N SER A 161 0.32 -20.88 3.29
CA SER A 161 1.10 -21.22 2.11
C SER A 161 2.52 -20.65 2.20
N VAL A 162 3.45 -21.35 1.55
CA VAL A 162 4.86 -20.92 1.49
C VAL A 162 5.02 -19.62 0.69
N GLY A 163 4.21 -19.41 -0.35
CA GLY A 163 4.22 -18.18 -1.15
C GLY A 163 3.85 -16.96 -0.31
N LEU A 164 2.74 -17.03 0.43
CA LEU A 164 2.31 -15.96 1.32
C LEU A 164 3.35 -15.66 2.40
N THR A 165 3.85 -16.71 3.06
CA THR A 165 4.88 -16.58 4.10
C THR A 165 6.14 -15.90 3.56
N LEU A 166 6.61 -16.28 2.36
CA LEU A 166 7.78 -15.65 1.74
C LEU A 166 7.51 -14.19 1.36
N ALA A 167 6.33 -13.85 0.87
CA ALA A 167 5.97 -12.48 0.53
C ALA A 167 5.90 -11.57 1.77
N VAL A 168 5.35 -12.08 2.88
CA VAL A 168 5.34 -11.41 4.20
C VAL A 168 6.77 -11.15 4.68
N VAL A 169 7.63 -12.18 4.66
CA VAL A 169 9.05 -12.08 5.07
C VAL A 169 9.83 -11.14 4.15
N THR A 170 9.50 -11.08 2.86
CA THR A 170 10.11 -10.15 1.89
C THR A 170 9.88 -8.70 2.31
N LEU A 171 8.63 -8.32 2.58
CA LEU A 171 8.31 -6.97 3.06
C LEU A 171 8.84 -6.71 4.47
N GLY A 172 8.84 -7.73 5.34
CA GLY A 172 9.51 -7.65 6.64
C GLY A 172 10.98 -7.27 6.52
N SER A 173 11.71 -7.87 5.57
CA SER A 173 13.10 -7.50 5.27
C SER A 173 13.23 -6.07 4.76
N LEU A 174 12.26 -5.61 3.95
CA LEU A 174 12.22 -4.24 3.43
C LEU A 174 12.04 -3.21 4.56
N PHE A 175 11.15 -3.46 5.53
CA PHE A 175 10.93 -2.57 6.69
C PHE A 175 12.14 -2.50 7.62
N ARG A 176 13.05 -3.48 7.53
CA ARG A 176 14.35 -3.45 8.22
C ARG A 176 15.45 -2.77 7.40
N PHE A 177 15.12 -2.19 6.25
CA PHE A 177 16.06 -1.59 5.30
C PHE A 177 17.10 -2.58 4.74
N GLU A 178 16.84 -3.88 4.79
CA GLU A 178 17.72 -4.92 4.26
C GLU A 178 17.37 -5.24 2.79
N HIS A 179 17.58 -4.27 1.89
CA HIS A 179 17.14 -4.35 0.49
C HIS A 179 17.69 -5.56 -0.29
N SER A 180 18.96 -5.93 -0.07
CA SER A 180 19.58 -7.08 -0.73
C SER A 180 18.89 -8.39 -0.34
N GLN A 181 18.63 -8.58 0.96
CA GLN A 181 17.90 -9.75 1.45
C GLN A 181 16.44 -9.75 0.97
N ALA A 182 15.78 -8.60 0.99
CA ALA A 182 14.41 -8.48 0.50
C ALA A 182 14.32 -8.87 -0.99
N MET A 183 15.28 -8.45 -1.81
CA MET A 183 15.34 -8.82 -3.23
C MET A 183 15.57 -10.32 -3.45
N GLU A 184 16.43 -10.97 -2.65
CA GLU A 184 16.62 -12.42 -2.73
C GLU A 184 15.35 -13.17 -2.32
N LEU A 185 14.70 -12.78 -1.23
CA LEU A 185 13.42 -13.37 -0.80
C LEU A 185 12.32 -13.16 -1.83
N TYR A 186 12.24 -11.97 -2.42
CA TYR A 186 11.30 -11.64 -3.50
C TYR A 186 11.46 -12.57 -4.70
N LYS A 187 12.69 -12.87 -5.12
CA LYS A 187 12.95 -13.80 -6.24
C LYS A 187 12.43 -15.21 -5.94
N ILE A 188 12.58 -15.67 -4.69
CA ILE A 188 12.09 -16.99 -4.26
C ILE A 188 10.56 -16.99 -4.26
N ALA A 189 9.93 -16.00 -3.63
CA ALA A 189 8.47 -15.86 -3.57
C ALA A 189 7.85 -15.79 -4.98
N LYS A 190 8.48 -15.04 -5.89
CA LYS A 190 8.07 -14.93 -7.28
C LYS A 190 8.20 -16.26 -8.04
N ALA A 191 9.24 -17.06 -7.76
CA ALA A 191 9.39 -18.37 -8.36
C ALA A 191 8.26 -19.33 -7.94
N VAL A 192 7.83 -19.28 -6.67
CA VAL A 192 6.66 -20.02 -6.18
C VAL A 192 5.40 -19.58 -6.92
N LEU A 193 5.14 -18.28 -6.99
CA LEU A 193 3.96 -17.71 -7.66
C LEU A 193 3.92 -18.09 -9.16
N ARG A 194 5.07 -18.09 -9.84
CA ARG A 194 5.16 -18.54 -11.24
C ARG A 194 4.78 -20.00 -11.40
N GLU A 195 5.23 -20.87 -10.49
CA GLU A 195 4.86 -22.28 -10.54
C GLU A 195 3.36 -22.49 -10.27
N TRP A 196 2.77 -21.75 -9.32
CA TRP A 196 1.32 -21.78 -9.09
C TRP A 196 0.53 -21.44 -10.36
N THR A 197 0.92 -20.36 -11.05
CA THR A 197 0.29 -19.98 -12.33
C THR A 197 0.52 -21.01 -13.44
N ASN A 198 1.70 -21.64 -13.49
CA ASN A 198 1.94 -22.71 -14.47
C ASN A 198 1.05 -23.94 -14.21
N ARG A 199 0.86 -24.32 -12.94
CA ARG A 199 0.03 -25.47 -12.54
C ARG A 199 -1.43 -25.23 -12.90
N GLU A 200 -1.96 -24.06 -12.53
CA GLU A 200 -3.33 -23.66 -12.89
C GLU A 200 -3.54 -23.67 -14.41
N HIS A 201 -2.61 -23.11 -15.19
CA HIS A 201 -2.73 -23.14 -16.65
C HIS A 201 -2.73 -24.59 -17.20
N LEU A 202 -1.94 -25.49 -16.61
CA LEU A 202 -1.92 -26.90 -16.99
C LEU A 202 -3.23 -27.61 -16.61
N GLU A 203 -3.76 -27.33 -15.41
CA GLU A 203 -5.03 -27.87 -14.91
C GLU A 203 -6.20 -27.43 -15.79
N LEU A 204 -6.35 -26.13 -16.05
CA LEU A 204 -7.36 -25.59 -16.98
C LEU A 204 -7.22 -26.19 -18.38
N SER A 205 -5.99 -26.39 -18.87
CA SER A 205 -5.78 -27.01 -20.17
C SER A 205 -6.17 -28.49 -20.20
N ALA A 206 -6.02 -29.21 -19.08
CA ALA A 206 -6.43 -30.60 -18.95
C ALA A 206 -7.96 -30.74 -18.78
N GLU A 207 -8.58 -29.81 -18.05
CA GLU A 207 -10.04 -29.69 -17.91
C GLU A 207 -10.70 -29.40 -19.26
N LEU A 208 -10.18 -28.47 -20.07
CA LEU A 208 -10.72 -28.22 -21.42
C LEU A 208 -10.64 -29.45 -22.34
N LEU A 209 -9.73 -30.38 -22.07
CA LEU A 209 -9.56 -31.62 -22.82
C LEU A 209 -10.36 -32.79 -22.25
N SER A 210 -10.91 -32.67 -21.04
CA SER A 210 -11.76 -33.66 -20.40
C SER A 210 -13.19 -33.11 -20.33
N GLU A 211 -14.16 -33.78 -20.96
CA GLU A 211 -15.57 -33.36 -20.97
C GLU A 211 -16.24 -33.52 -19.58
N SER A 212 -15.66 -32.93 -18.53
CA SER A 212 -16.10 -33.00 -17.14
C SER A 212 -16.41 -31.60 -16.62
N GLU A 213 -17.70 -31.32 -16.44
CA GLU A 213 -18.25 -30.07 -15.88
C GLU A 213 -18.22 -30.02 -14.34
N ASP A 214 -17.25 -30.68 -13.69
CA ASP A 214 -17.12 -30.62 -12.22
C ASP A 214 -16.41 -29.32 -11.81
N LEU A 215 -17.23 -28.27 -11.76
CA LEU A 215 -17.22 -27.05 -10.94
C LEU A 215 -15.90 -26.67 -10.25
N LEU A 216 -15.33 -25.54 -10.72
CA LEU A 216 -14.47 -24.58 -10.02
C LEU A 216 -14.11 -25.01 -8.59
N HIS A 217 -12.97 -25.69 -8.46
CA HIS A 217 -12.46 -26.04 -7.15
C HIS A 217 -12.05 -24.73 -6.46
N ASP A 218 -12.84 -24.33 -5.45
CA ASP A 218 -12.49 -23.27 -4.50
C ASP A 218 -11.26 -23.75 -3.73
N SER A 219 -10.07 -23.58 -4.32
CA SER A 219 -8.85 -23.99 -3.67
C SER A 219 -8.71 -23.12 -2.42
N PRO A 220 -8.52 -23.69 -1.22
CA PRO A 220 -8.31 -22.90 0.00
C PRO A 220 -7.10 -21.96 -0.09
N ASP A 221 -6.30 -22.08 -1.16
CA ASP A 221 -5.16 -21.27 -1.52
C ASP A 221 -5.50 -20.01 -2.33
N GLU A 222 -6.73 -19.80 -2.84
CA GLU A 222 -7.04 -18.65 -3.73
C GLU A 222 -6.88 -17.31 -3.01
N LEU A 223 -7.44 -17.18 -1.79
CA LEU A 223 -7.29 -15.97 -0.99
C LEU A 223 -5.82 -15.69 -0.69
N GLU A 224 -5.07 -16.72 -0.29
CA GLU A 224 -3.64 -16.58 0.02
C GLU A 224 -2.81 -16.24 -1.22
N ARG A 225 -3.23 -16.71 -2.40
CA ARG A 225 -2.63 -16.33 -3.67
C ARG A 225 -2.87 -14.86 -3.97
N ILE A 226 -4.10 -14.36 -3.79
CA ILE A 226 -4.41 -12.92 -3.91
C ILE A 226 -3.55 -12.11 -2.93
N GLN A 227 -3.48 -12.52 -1.66
CA GLN A 227 -2.64 -11.88 -0.64
C GLN A 227 -1.16 -11.86 -1.06
N THR A 228 -0.65 -12.97 -1.59
CA THR A 228 0.73 -13.07 -2.11
C THR A 228 0.97 -12.09 -3.24
N TYR A 229 0.05 -12.01 -4.23
CA TYR A 229 0.12 -11.05 -5.32
C TYR A 229 0.09 -9.61 -4.83
N ILE A 230 -0.75 -9.26 -3.85
CA ILE A 230 -0.79 -7.91 -3.25
C ILE A 230 0.58 -7.54 -2.69
N LEU A 231 1.17 -8.40 -1.85
CA LEU A 231 2.44 -8.13 -1.17
C LEU A 231 3.60 -8.01 -2.17
N LEU A 232 3.70 -8.91 -3.16
CA LEU A 232 4.77 -8.88 -4.16
C LEU A 232 4.60 -7.72 -5.15
N THR A 233 3.37 -7.41 -5.55
CA THR A 233 3.07 -6.22 -6.36
C THR A 233 3.46 -4.96 -5.61
N ASN A 234 3.09 -4.84 -4.32
CA ASN A 234 3.47 -3.71 -3.49
C ASN A 234 5.00 -3.55 -3.42
N PHE A 235 5.73 -4.64 -3.16
CA PHE A 235 7.20 -4.62 -3.13
C PHE A 235 7.79 -4.11 -4.47
N ALA A 236 7.37 -4.71 -5.59
CA ALA A 236 7.92 -4.41 -6.91
C ALA A 236 7.59 -2.99 -7.39
N SER A 237 6.49 -2.40 -6.91
CA SER A 237 6.05 -1.05 -7.29
C SER A 237 7.03 0.02 -6.81
N TRP A 238 7.53 -0.12 -5.58
CA TRP A 238 8.23 0.97 -4.89
C TRP A 238 9.74 0.73 -4.74
N ILE A 239 10.24 -0.45 -5.09
CA ILE A 239 11.67 -0.78 -4.93
C ILE A 239 12.57 -0.09 -5.97
N GLY A 240 12.01 0.24 -7.14
CA GLY A 240 12.73 0.96 -8.19
C GLY A 240 12.13 0.80 -9.59
N PRO A 241 12.51 1.67 -10.55
CA PRO A 241 11.88 1.74 -11.87
C PRO A 241 12.07 0.47 -12.71
N SER A 242 13.14 -0.29 -12.47
CA SER A 242 13.40 -1.56 -13.18
C SER A 242 12.38 -2.67 -12.86
N SER A 243 11.72 -2.59 -11.70
CA SER A 243 10.73 -3.58 -11.26
C SER A 243 9.29 -3.17 -11.57
N LEU A 244 9.07 -1.92 -12.00
CA LEU A 244 7.74 -1.37 -12.29
C LEU A 244 6.97 -2.14 -13.39
N PRO A 245 7.57 -2.53 -14.53
CA PRO A 245 6.84 -3.30 -15.55
C PRO A 245 6.33 -4.64 -15.01
N GLU A 246 7.11 -5.27 -14.14
CA GLU A 246 6.71 -6.51 -13.48
C GLU A 246 5.59 -6.28 -12.47
N ALA A 247 5.66 -5.19 -11.69
CA ALA A 247 4.58 -4.80 -10.78
C ALA A 247 3.25 -4.57 -11.53
N ILE A 248 3.29 -3.90 -12.69
CA ILE A 248 2.09 -3.67 -13.53
C ILE A 248 1.51 -5.00 -14.02
N LEU A 249 2.36 -5.92 -14.49
CA LEU A 249 1.92 -7.24 -14.95
C LEU A 249 1.28 -8.05 -13.81
N MET A 250 1.90 -8.07 -12.63
CA MET A 250 1.34 -8.72 -11.45
C MET A 250 0.02 -8.05 -11.01
N GLY A 251 -0.08 -6.72 -11.12
CA GLY A 251 -1.32 -5.97 -10.86
C GLY A 251 -2.47 -6.38 -11.78
N HIS A 252 -2.20 -6.63 -13.07
CA HIS A 252 -3.21 -7.18 -13.98
C HIS A 252 -3.67 -8.59 -13.55
N GLN A 253 -2.74 -9.49 -13.23
CA GLN A 253 -3.09 -10.83 -12.75
C GLN A 253 -3.88 -10.78 -11.44
N LEU A 254 -3.48 -9.90 -10.51
CA LEU A 254 -4.20 -9.65 -9.27
C LEU A 254 -5.65 -9.23 -9.52
N SER A 255 -5.89 -8.31 -10.48
CA SER A 255 -7.27 -7.93 -10.83
C SER A 255 -8.10 -9.11 -11.33
N ILE A 256 -7.52 -10.01 -12.14
CA ILE A 256 -8.24 -11.19 -12.66
C ILE A 256 -8.63 -12.13 -11.50
N LEU A 257 -7.69 -12.42 -10.60
CA LEU A 257 -7.94 -13.29 -9.43
C LEU A 257 -9.01 -12.71 -8.49
N VAL A 258 -8.95 -11.41 -8.19
CA VAL A 258 -9.99 -10.74 -7.40
C VAL A 258 -11.34 -10.80 -8.10
N MET A 259 -11.37 -10.67 -9.43
CA MET A 259 -12.61 -10.72 -10.19
C MET A 259 -13.24 -12.12 -10.20
N GLN A 260 -12.42 -13.17 -10.22
CA GLN A 260 -12.81 -14.59 -10.19
C GLN A 260 -13.31 -15.04 -8.81
N SER A 261 -12.61 -14.67 -7.72
CA SER A 261 -13.02 -14.99 -6.33
C SER A 261 -14.36 -14.37 -5.87
N ARG A 262 -14.99 -13.50 -6.68
CA ARG A 262 -16.29 -12.89 -6.34
C ARG A 262 -17.50 -13.78 -6.58
N THR A 263 -17.39 -14.83 -7.39
CA THR A 263 -18.55 -15.66 -7.76
C THR A 263 -19.02 -16.62 -6.66
N CYS A 264 -18.30 -16.74 -5.53
CA CYS A 264 -18.52 -17.85 -4.59
C CYS A 264 -19.52 -17.60 -3.45
N ASP A 265 -19.65 -16.39 -2.87
CA ASP A 265 -20.41 -16.24 -1.61
C ASP A 265 -21.16 -14.91 -1.44
N SER A 266 -22.28 -14.97 -0.69
CA SER A 266 -22.91 -13.79 -0.08
C SER A 266 -21.95 -13.18 0.93
N ASP A 267 -21.78 -11.85 0.88
CA ASP A 267 -20.89 -11.15 1.80
C ASP A 267 -21.53 -10.87 3.17
N GLU A 268 -22.84 -11.15 3.37
CA GLU A 268 -23.55 -10.87 4.63
C GLU A 268 -23.10 -11.80 5.76
N MET A 269 -22.69 -11.24 6.90
CA MET A 269 -22.35 -12.02 8.08
C MET A 269 -23.58 -12.28 8.95
N PRO A 270 -23.80 -13.52 9.45
CA PRO A 270 -24.84 -13.78 10.44
C PRO A 270 -24.63 -12.98 11.74
N ASP A 271 -25.73 -12.61 12.40
CA ASP A 271 -25.69 -11.91 13.69
C ASP A 271 -24.94 -12.71 14.78
N ASN A 272 -25.04 -14.04 14.72
CA ASN A 272 -24.43 -14.98 15.66
C ASN A 272 -23.12 -15.62 15.14
N ILE A 273 -22.46 -14.99 14.16
CA ILE A 273 -21.17 -15.46 13.63
C ILE A 273 -20.15 -15.65 14.75
N ASP A 274 -19.37 -16.74 14.70
CA ASP A 274 -18.26 -16.93 15.63
C ASP A 274 -17.04 -16.08 15.25
N TRP A 275 -16.10 -15.91 16.17
CA TRP A 275 -14.93 -15.06 15.93
C TRP A 275 -14.04 -15.57 14.78
N VAL A 276 -13.93 -16.89 14.60
CA VAL A 276 -13.04 -17.46 13.58
C VAL A 276 -13.61 -17.25 12.19
N ALA A 277 -14.90 -17.54 12.00
CA ALA A 277 -15.64 -17.26 10.77
C ALA A 277 -15.67 -15.76 10.48
N TRP A 278 -15.86 -14.91 11.50
CA TRP A 278 -15.75 -13.47 11.34
C TRP A 278 -14.38 -13.05 10.82
N VAL A 279 -13.29 -13.58 11.41
CA VAL A 279 -11.92 -13.30 10.94
C VAL A 279 -11.77 -13.72 9.48
N THR A 280 -12.27 -14.90 9.08
CA THR A 280 -12.19 -15.37 7.69
C THR A 280 -12.88 -14.42 6.71
N THR A 281 -14.13 -14.02 7.00
CA THR A 281 -14.87 -13.10 6.11
C THR A 281 -14.24 -11.70 6.10
N GLU A 282 -13.80 -11.20 7.25
CA GLU A 282 -13.15 -9.90 7.37
C GLU A 282 -11.77 -9.88 6.69
N GLU A 283 -11.00 -10.98 6.75
CA GLU A 283 -9.74 -11.17 6.03
C GLU A 283 -9.95 -11.13 4.51
N ARG A 284 -11.01 -11.79 4.02
CA ARG A 284 -11.42 -11.74 2.62
C ARG A 284 -11.75 -10.30 2.19
N ARG A 285 -12.63 -9.61 2.91
CA ARG A 285 -13.00 -8.21 2.61
C ARG A 285 -11.78 -7.30 2.55
N ARG A 286 -10.94 -7.34 3.58
CA ARG A 286 -9.71 -6.53 3.66
C ARG A 286 -8.72 -6.84 2.55
N THR A 287 -8.62 -8.10 2.13
CA THR A 287 -7.76 -8.53 1.02
C THR A 287 -8.24 -7.92 -0.30
N ILE A 288 -9.54 -7.98 -0.58
CA ILE A 288 -10.14 -7.36 -1.78
C ILE A 288 -9.88 -5.85 -1.78
N PHE A 289 -10.09 -5.18 -0.64
CA PHE A 289 -9.82 -3.74 -0.52
C PHE A 289 -8.34 -3.36 -0.58
N ALA A 290 -7.44 -4.22 -0.11
CA ALA A 290 -6.01 -4.00 -0.23
C ALA A 290 -5.56 -4.08 -1.70
N ALA A 291 -6.10 -5.04 -2.46
CA ALA A 291 -5.87 -5.10 -3.92
C ALA A 291 -6.43 -3.86 -4.62
N TYR A 292 -7.67 -3.47 -4.30
CA TYR A 292 -8.32 -2.28 -4.85
C TYR A 292 -7.53 -1.00 -4.57
N ALA A 293 -7.11 -0.78 -3.33
CA ALA A 293 -6.30 0.37 -2.95
C ALA A 293 -4.94 0.38 -3.67
N LEU A 294 -4.26 -0.76 -3.77
CA LEU A 294 -2.97 -0.88 -4.45
C LEU A 294 -3.07 -0.54 -5.94
N LEU A 295 -4.09 -1.07 -6.63
CA LEU A 295 -4.32 -0.79 -8.06
C LEU A 295 -4.71 0.67 -8.31
N ASN A 296 -5.47 1.28 -7.39
CA ASN A 296 -5.76 2.71 -7.46
C ASN A 296 -4.51 3.57 -7.19
N LEU A 297 -3.64 3.16 -6.28
CA LEU A 297 -2.34 3.81 -6.09
C LEU A 297 -1.47 3.73 -7.34
N HIS A 298 -1.49 2.62 -8.09
CA HIS A 298 -0.79 2.55 -9.39
C HIS A 298 -1.34 3.54 -10.40
N ARG A 299 -2.67 3.74 -10.42
CA ARG A 299 -3.29 4.78 -11.25
C ARG A 299 -2.82 6.17 -10.84
N ILE A 300 -2.80 6.47 -9.55
CA ILE A 300 -2.40 7.77 -9.02
C ILE A 300 -0.92 8.05 -9.28
N ALA A 301 -0.04 7.06 -9.03
CA ALA A 301 1.41 7.24 -9.09
C ALA A 301 1.99 7.14 -10.51
N TYR A 302 1.43 6.26 -11.35
CA TYR A 302 2.01 5.91 -12.66
C TYR A 302 1.06 6.15 -13.84
N GLY A 303 -0.16 6.62 -13.59
CA GLY A 303 -1.18 6.78 -14.64
C GLY A 303 -1.70 5.46 -15.21
N ASN A 304 -1.31 4.30 -14.66
CA ASN A 304 -1.76 3.00 -15.14
C ASN A 304 -3.26 2.82 -14.85
N PRO A 305 -4.15 2.63 -15.84
CA PRO A 305 -5.59 2.46 -15.58
C PRO A 305 -5.85 1.28 -14.65
N SER A 306 -6.55 1.55 -13.53
CA SER A 306 -7.00 0.48 -12.64
C SER A 306 -7.90 -0.49 -13.40
N LYS A 307 -7.62 -1.78 -13.29
CA LYS A 307 -8.44 -2.85 -13.88
C LYS A 307 -9.58 -3.31 -12.97
N LEU A 308 -9.61 -2.81 -11.73
CA LEU A 308 -10.65 -3.09 -10.76
C LEU A 308 -11.46 -1.81 -10.51
N CYS A 309 -12.68 -1.76 -11.01
CA CYS A 309 -13.54 -0.58 -10.94
C CYS A 309 -14.38 -0.55 -9.64
N ASN A 310 -14.98 0.60 -9.33
CA ASN A 310 -15.92 0.74 -8.20
C ASN A 310 -17.07 -0.27 -8.29
N GLN A 311 -17.58 -0.50 -9.50
CA GLN A 311 -18.66 -1.45 -9.81
C GLN A 311 -18.24 -2.90 -9.54
N ASP A 312 -16.94 -3.17 -9.52
CA ASP A 312 -16.39 -4.50 -9.29
C ASP A 312 -16.32 -4.86 -7.80
N ILE A 313 -16.47 -3.89 -6.90
CA ILE A 313 -16.36 -4.11 -5.46
C ILE A 313 -17.74 -4.40 -4.87
N GLY A 314 -18.11 -5.67 -4.81
CA GLY A 314 -19.40 -6.13 -4.28
C GLY A 314 -19.37 -6.62 -2.83
N VAL A 315 -18.52 -6.03 -1.98
CA VAL A 315 -18.34 -6.44 -0.57
C VAL A 315 -18.60 -5.27 0.39
N CYS A 316 -18.95 -5.58 1.64
CA CYS A 316 -19.10 -4.63 2.73
C CYS A 316 -17.76 -4.04 3.14
N VAL A 317 -17.79 -2.77 3.56
CA VAL A 317 -16.58 -2.07 4.00
C VAL A 317 -15.97 -2.72 5.25
N PRO A 318 -14.63 -2.65 5.43
CA PRO A 318 -13.97 -3.30 6.58
C PRO A 318 -14.41 -2.72 7.93
N GLY A 319 -14.50 -3.59 8.94
CA GLY A 319 -14.79 -3.24 10.32
C GLY A 319 -13.67 -2.47 11.03
N THR A 320 -13.87 -2.22 12.32
CA THR A 320 -12.96 -1.43 13.15
C THR A 320 -11.60 -2.11 13.35
N ALA A 321 -10.55 -1.31 13.49
CA ALA A 321 -9.22 -1.77 13.85
C ALA A 321 -9.21 -2.48 15.21
N ALA A 322 -10.05 -2.06 16.16
CA ALA A 322 -10.18 -2.69 17.47
C ALA A 322 -10.66 -4.15 17.36
N ALA A 323 -11.71 -4.42 16.57
CA ALA A 323 -12.20 -5.77 16.35
C ALA A 323 -11.17 -6.63 15.59
N TRP A 324 -10.51 -6.05 14.59
CA TRP A 324 -9.48 -6.75 13.79
C TRP A 324 -8.21 -7.07 14.55
N LYS A 325 -7.79 -6.22 15.50
CA LYS A 325 -6.60 -6.43 16.33
C LYS A 325 -6.87 -7.25 17.59
N ALA A 326 -8.11 -7.73 17.78
CA ALA A 326 -8.47 -8.53 18.93
C ALA A 326 -7.59 -9.79 19.02
N LYS A 327 -7.11 -10.09 20.23
CA LYS A 327 -6.27 -11.27 20.50
C LYS A 327 -7.07 -12.45 21.05
N SER A 328 -8.35 -12.24 21.35
CA SER A 328 -9.25 -13.25 21.88
C SER A 328 -10.70 -12.97 21.48
N HIS A 329 -11.53 -14.02 21.54
CA HIS A 329 -12.98 -13.92 21.37
C HIS A 329 -13.62 -12.89 22.31
N THR A 330 -13.12 -12.78 23.55
CA THR A 330 -13.63 -11.81 24.53
C THR A 330 -13.32 -10.37 24.16
N GLN A 331 -12.11 -10.09 23.65
CA GLN A 331 -11.75 -8.75 23.18
C GLN A 331 -12.54 -8.38 21.92
N TRP A 332 -12.74 -9.34 21.02
CA TRP A 332 -13.53 -9.15 19.81
C TRP A 332 -14.99 -8.80 20.13
N LEU A 333 -15.64 -9.52 21.06
CA LEU A 333 -17.02 -9.22 21.48
C LEU A 333 -17.16 -7.85 22.16
N ALA A 334 -16.11 -7.36 22.83
CA ALA A 334 -16.12 -6.05 23.48
C ALA A 334 -15.87 -4.88 22.51
N ALA A 335 -15.36 -5.17 21.30
CA ALA A 335 -15.06 -4.15 20.31
C ALA A 335 -16.36 -3.63 19.64
N PRO A 336 -16.42 -2.33 19.30
CA PRO A 336 -17.56 -1.79 18.56
C PRO A 336 -17.71 -2.48 17.20
N ARG A 337 -18.90 -3.05 16.96
CA ARG A 337 -19.27 -3.65 15.68
C ARG A 337 -20.22 -2.72 14.92
N PRO A 338 -19.74 -2.03 13.86
CA PRO A 338 -20.59 -1.19 13.05
C PRO A 338 -21.56 -2.05 12.24
N VAL A 339 -22.66 -1.44 11.81
CA VAL A 339 -23.61 -2.06 10.89
C VAL A 339 -22.92 -2.33 9.55
N GLU A 340 -23.10 -3.52 9.00
CA GLU A 340 -22.53 -3.88 7.72
C GLU A 340 -23.16 -3.02 6.61
N CYS A 341 -22.30 -2.43 5.78
CA CYS A 341 -22.70 -1.55 4.70
C CYS A 341 -21.89 -1.90 3.46
N LEU A 342 -22.57 -2.10 2.33
CA LEU A 342 -21.90 -2.33 1.04
C LEU A 342 -21.11 -1.08 0.64
N PHE A 343 -19.91 -1.31 0.09
CA PHE A 343 -19.08 -0.21 -0.40
C PHE A 343 -19.77 0.66 -1.45
N GLN A 344 -20.49 0.03 -2.37
CA GLN A 344 -21.17 0.75 -3.46
C GLN A 344 -22.29 1.66 -2.95
N ASP A 345 -23.02 1.23 -1.93
CA ASP A 345 -24.10 2.01 -1.32
C ASP A 345 -23.53 3.24 -0.60
N LEU A 346 -22.46 3.05 0.18
CA LEU A 346 -21.78 4.15 0.86
C LEU A 346 -21.15 5.13 -0.13
N LEU A 347 -20.48 4.62 -1.18
CA LEU A 347 -19.90 5.46 -2.22
C LEU A 347 -20.97 6.27 -2.96
N SER A 348 -22.11 5.65 -3.27
CA SER A 348 -23.25 6.33 -3.91
C SER A 348 -23.81 7.43 -3.01
N ALA A 349 -24.01 7.14 -1.72
CA ALA A 349 -24.48 8.12 -0.75
C ALA A 349 -23.52 9.32 -0.63
N LEU A 350 -22.20 9.07 -0.61
CA LEU A 350 -21.20 10.13 -0.62
C LEU A 350 -21.26 10.97 -1.90
N LEU A 351 -21.36 10.33 -3.08
CA LEU A 351 -21.46 11.03 -4.37
C LEU A 351 -22.74 11.86 -4.50
N GLU A 352 -23.82 11.49 -3.82
CA GLU A 352 -25.04 12.30 -3.72
C GLU A 352 -24.88 13.52 -2.78
N GLY A 353 -23.82 13.54 -1.97
CA GLY A 353 -23.53 14.54 -0.96
C GLY A 353 -24.23 14.28 0.38
N THR A 354 -24.69 13.04 0.60
CA THR A 354 -25.36 12.65 1.85
C THR A 354 -24.33 12.53 2.96
N THR A 355 -24.53 13.28 4.05
CA THR A 355 -23.70 13.10 5.25
C THR A 355 -24.08 11.78 5.91
N LEU A 356 -23.09 10.91 6.09
CA LEU A 356 -23.30 9.65 6.78
C LEU A 356 -23.69 9.94 8.24
N SER A 357 -24.79 9.35 8.70
CA SER A 357 -25.32 9.57 10.04
C SER A 357 -24.31 9.08 11.09
N GLN A 358 -24.35 9.69 12.29
CA GLN A 358 -23.55 9.25 13.44
C GLN A 358 -23.82 7.78 13.84
N ALA A 359 -24.95 7.21 13.40
CA ALA A 359 -25.27 5.80 13.58
C ALA A 359 -24.45 4.85 12.69
N THR A 360 -23.90 5.34 11.57
CA THR A 360 -23.03 4.59 10.66
C THR A 360 -21.57 4.83 11.06
N TYR A 361 -21.14 4.18 12.15
CA TYR A 361 -19.74 4.23 12.59
C TYR A 361 -18.84 3.58 11.51
N LEU A 362 -18.06 4.38 10.78
CA LEU A 362 -17.08 3.85 9.83
C LEU A 362 -15.71 3.63 10.48
N SER A 363 -14.95 2.66 9.97
CA SER A 363 -13.55 2.46 10.34
C SER A 363 -12.63 3.41 9.56
N ALA A 364 -11.39 3.57 10.03
CA ALA A 364 -10.37 4.30 9.26
C ALA A 364 -10.09 3.62 7.91
N PHE A 365 -10.15 2.28 7.84
CA PHE A 365 -9.99 1.54 6.60
C PHE A 365 -11.18 1.76 5.65
N ALA A 366 -12.43 1.77 6.17
CA ALA A 366 -13.61 2.10 5.37
C ALA A 366 -13.48 3.50 4.73
N ASN A 367 -13.09 4.53 5.50
CA ASN A 367 -12.86 5.86 4.94
C ASN A 367 -11.70 5.87 3.93
N TYR A 368 -10.63 5.13 4.17
CA TYR A 368 -9.49 5.00 3.25
C TYR A 368 -9.90 4.41 1.89
N VAL A 369 -10.76 3.39 1.86
CA VAL A 369 -11.22 2.80 0.58
C VAL A 369 -12.28 3.66 -0.11
N LEU A 370 -13.11 4.38 0.64
CA LEU A 370 -14.11 5.30 0.08
C LEU A 370 -13.47 6.49 -0.64
N ILE A 371 -12.36 7.04 -0.12
CA ILE A 371 -11.66 8.13 -0.84
C ILE A 371 -11.01 7.65 -2.14
N HIS A 372 -10.52 6.41 -2.16
CA HIS A 372 -10.11 5.74 -3.40
C HIS A 372 -11.27 5.63 -4.40
N GLY A 373 -12.47 5.28 -3.92
CA GLY A 373 -13.70 5.25 -4.72
C GLY A 373 -14.06 6.58 -5.37
N ILE A 374 -14.00 7.67 -4.60
CA ILE A 374 -14.26 9.02 -5.09
C ILE A 374 -13.22 9.40 -6.15
N LEU A 375 -11.93 9.19 -5.87
CA LEU A 375 -10.83 9.48 -6.81
C LEU A 375 -10.99 8.71 -8.13
N GLN A 376 -11.33 7.43 -8.07
CA GLN A 376 -11.55 6.63 -9.27
C GLN A 376 -12.76 7.14 -10.07
N GLN A 377 -13.85 7.54 -9.40
CA GLN A 377 -15.01 8.11 -10.07
C GLN A 377 -14.70 9.45 -10.77
N MET A 378 -13.86 10.29 -10.15
CA MET A 378 -13.37 11.52 -10.76
C MET A 378 -12.57 11.24 -12.04
N ASP A 379 -11.64 10.27 -11.98
CA ASP A 379 -10.80 9.90 -13.12
C ASP A 379 -11.62 9.36 -14.30
N MET A 380 -12.67 8.58 -14.01
CA MET A 380 -13.59 8.05 -15.02
C MET A 380 -14.35 9.16 -15.75
N GLU A 381 -14.83 10.17 -15.01
CA GLU A 381 -15.55 11.32 -15.57
C GLU A 381 -14.62 12.24 -16.37
N CYS A 382 -13.38 12.47 -15.90
CA CYS A 382 -12.36 13.21 -16.64
C CYS A 382 -11.95 12.53 -17.95
N SER A 383 -11.90 11.19 -17.96
CA SER A 383 -11.54 10.40 -19.16
C SER A 383 -12.68 10.32 -20.18
N SER A 384 -13.93 10.42 -19.73
CA SER A 384 -15.13 10.36 -20.59
C SER A 384 -15.51 11.73 -21.18
N SER A 385 -15.12 12.82 -20.53
CA SER A 385 -15.28 14.21 -20.99
C SER A 385 -14.00 14.76 -21.62
N THR A 386 -14.02 15.98 -22.17
CA THR A 386 -12.83 16.67 -22.72
C THR A 386 -11.79 17.00 -21.63
N LYS A 387 -11.08 16.00 -21.06
CA LYS A 387 -10.04 16.11 -20.01
C LYS A 387 -10.35 17.03 -18.81
N MET A 388 -11.56 17.56 -18.68
CA MET A 388 -11.91 18.63 -17.77
C MET A 388 -13.33 18.40 -17.31
N LEU A 389 -13.53 18.47 -15.99
CA LEU A 389 -14.83 18.29 -15.38
C LEU A 389 -15.75 19.48 -15.73
N SER A 390 -17.02 19.20 -16.00
CA SER A 390 -18.01 20.27 -16.10
C SER A 390 -18.23 20.91 -14.71
N PRO A 391 -18.63 22.19 -14.62
CA PRO A 391 -18.88 22.86 -13.35
C PRO A 391 -19.86 22.10 -12.44
N ASN A 392 -20.92 21.52 -13.03
CA ASN A 392 -21.89 20.70 -12.30
C ASN A 392 -21.26 19.43 -11.69
N LYS A 393 -20.33 18.79 -12.40
CA LYS A 393 -19.60 17.61 -11.89
C LYS A 393 -18.60 18.00 -10.79
N MET A 394 -17.96 19.17 -10.91
CA MET A 394 -17.08 19.69 -9.87
C MET A 394 -17.85 19.91 -8.55
N GLU A 395 -19.05 20.51 -8.61
CA GLU A 395 -19.90 20.69 -7.42
C GLU A 395 -20.33 19.36 -6.80
N ILE A 396 -20.64 18.34 -7.61
CA ILE A 396 -20.96 16.99 -7.11
C ILE A 396 -19.78 16.41 -6.34
N PHE A 397 -18.58 16.44 -6.91
CA PHE A 397 -17.39 15.90 -6.25
C PHE A 397 -16.97 16.71 -5.03
N GLU A 398 -17.12 18.04 -5.05
CA GLU A 398 -16.86 18.87 -3.87
C GLU A 398 -17.81 18.51 -2.71
N ARG A 399 -19.11 18.33 -3.00
CA ARG A 399 -20.07 17.85 -1.98
C ARG A 399 -19.71 16.46 -1.46
N ALA A 400 -19.29 15.56 -2.34
CA ALA A 400 -18.86 14.22 -1.94
C ALA A 400 -17.62 14.22 -1.04
N LEU A 401 -16.63 15.06 -1.36
CA LEU A 401 -15.43 15.22 -0.54
C LEU A 401 -15.76 15.84 0.82
N ARG A 402 -16.68 16.81 0.89
CA ARG A 402 -17.16 17.36 2.18
C ARG A 402 -17.88 16.30 3.01
N ALA A 403 -18.75 15.50 2.39
CA ALA A 403 -19.43 14.39 3.08
C ALA A 403 -18.43 13.35 3.61
N TRP A 404 -17.42 13.02 2.80
CA TRP A 404 -16.33 12.14 3.21
C TRP A 404 -15.52 12.73 4.37
N GLN A 405 -15.19 14.03 4.32
CA GLN A 405 -14.49 14.73 5.40
C GLN A 405 -15.29 14.63 6.71
N SER A 406 -16.59 14.88 6.69
CA SER A 406 -17.43 14.76 7.88
C SER A 406 -17.41 13.33 8.45
N SER A 407 -17.47 12.31 7.59
CA SER A 407 -17.34 10.91 7.99
C SER A 407 -15.98 10.61 8.63
N TRP A 408 -14.90 11.10 8.03
CA TRP A 408 -13.55 10.95 8.58
C TRP A 408 -13.43 11.62 9.95
N GLU A 409 -13.97 12.83 10.14
CA GLU A 409 -13.92 13.56 11.41
C GLU A 409 -14.74 12.89 12.53
N LEU A 410 -15.81 12.17 12.18
CA LEU A 410 -16.63 11.41 13.14
C LEU A 410 -16.02 10.06 13.54
N THR A 411 -15.05 9.57 12.77
CA THR A 411 -14.44 8.25 12.97
C THR A 411 -13.45 8.29 14.14
N SER A 412 -13.66 7.45 15.16
CA SER A 412 -12.81 7.43 16.37
C SER A 412 -11.36 7.03 16.10
N GLU A 413 -11.12 6.29 15.02
CA GLU A 413 -9.80 5.85 14.55
C GLU A 413 -9.05 6.95 13.78
N SER A 414 -9.71 8.06 13.44
CA SER A 414 -9.11 9.14 12.68
C SER A 414 -8.08 9.93 13.48
N THR A 415 -6.92 10.11 12.89
CA THR A 415 -5.79 10.85 13.47
C THR A 415 -4.94 11.45 12.35
N LEU A 416 -4.39 12.64 12.61
CA LEU A 416 -3.35 13.27 11.77
C LEU A 416 -1.96 13.10 12.36
N ASP A 417 -1.87 12.62 13.60
CA ASP A 417 -0.60 12.37 14.27
C ASP A 417 0.04 11.10 13.69
N PRO A 418 1.22 11.22 13.04
CA PRO A 418 1.92 10.09 12.45
C PRO A 418 2.47 9.11 13.48
N LEU A 419 2.59 9.51 14.76
CA LEU A 419 3.04 8.67 15.86
C LEU A 419 1.89 8.04 16.65
N SER A 420 0.65 8.31 16.24
CA SER A 420 -0.53 7.80 16.92
C SER A 420 -0.62 6.27 16.84
N SER A 421 -0.94 5.64 17.97
CA SER A 421 -1.16 4.18 18.07
C SER A 421 -2.35 3.66 17.26
N LYS A 422 -3.20 4.55 16.74
CA LYS A 422 -4.32 4.22 15.85
C LYS A 422 -3.86 3.83 14.44
N GLY A 423 -2.62 4.14 14.08
CA GLY A 423 -2.01 3.81 12.80
C GLY A 423 -2.23 4.87 11.70
N PRO A 424 -1.53 4.74 10.57
CA PRO A 424 -1.42 5.76 9.54
C PRO A 424 -2.55 5.75 8.50
N LEU A 425 -3.46 4.77 8.50
CA LEU A 425 -4.52 4.67 7.49
C LEU A 425 -5.34 5.95 7.37
N ALA A 426 -5.75 6.52 8.50
CA ALA A 426 -6.51 7.76 8.53
C ALA A 426 -5.71 8.92 7.91
N LEU A 427 -4.43 9.07 8.27
CA LEU A 427 -3.52 10.06 7.71
C LEU A 427 -3.33 9.86 6.20
N ASN A 428 -3.07 8.64 5.75
CA ASN A 428 -2.94 8.28 4.34
C ASN A 428 -4.20 8.63 3.54
N ALA A 429 -5.39 8.44 4.13
CA ALA A 429 -6.64 8.83 3.51
C ALA A 429 -6.73 10.36 3.29
N THR A 430 -6.18 11.17 4.19
CA THR A 430 -6.13 12.63 4.01
C THR A 430 -5.20 13.06 2.88
N ALA A 431 -4.12 12.31 2.61
CA ALA A 431 -3.26 12.58 1.45
C ALA A 431 -4.04 12.36 0.13
N LEU A 432 -4.82 11.29 0.04
CA LEU A 432 -5.70 11.02 -1.10
C LEU A 432 -6.80 12.08 -1.25
N PHE A 433 -7.37 12.53 -0.13
CA PHE A 433 -8.32 13.63 -0.11
C PHE A 433 -7.73 14.93 -0.67
N ARG A 434 -6.49 15.27 -0.31
CA ARG A 434 -5.80 16.43 -0.90
C ARG A 434 -5.57 16.25 -2.39
N ILE A 435 -5.19 15.05 -2.84
CA ILE A 435 -5.07 14.72 -4.27
C ILE A 435 -6.40 14.93 -5.00
N ALA A 436 -7.52 14.50 -4.40
CA ALA A 436 -8.85 14.70 -4.98
C ALA A 436 -9.17 16.18 -5.16
N TYR A 437 -8.93 17.00 -4.13
CA TYR A 437 -9.12 18.44 -4.25
C TYR A 437 -8.19 19.10 -5.27
N MET A 438 -6.93 18.68 -5.36
CA MET A 438 -6.02 19.18 -6.40
C MET A 438 -6.56 18.87 -7.81
N ARG A 439 -7.20 17.71 -8.00
CA ARG A 439 -7.87 17.35 -9.26
C ARG A 439 -9.16 18.14 -9.51
N LEU A 440 -9.75 18.81 -8.52
CA LEU A 440 -10.85 19.75 -8.79
C LEU A 440 -10.35 21.08 -9.39
N LEU A 441 -9.07 21.40 -9.24
CA LEU A 441 -8.51 22.66 -9.73
C LEU A 441 -8.38 22.63 -11.28
N PRO A 442 -8.86 23.68 -11.98
CA PRO A 442 -8.80 23.76 -13.45
C PRO A 442 -7.39 23.59 -14.04
N ASP A 443 -6.36 24.08 -13.33
CA ASP A 443 -4.99 24.12 -13.82
C ASP A 443 -4.23 22.80 -13.69
N PHE A 444 -4.72 21.86 -12.86
CA PHE A 444 -4.04 20.58 -12.61
C PHE A 444 -4.04 19.69 -13.86
N HIS A 445 -5.13 19.71 -14.63
CA HIS A 445 -5.33 18.86 -15.82
C HIS A 445 -4.46 19.28 -17.01
N SER A 446 -3.99 20.53 -17.02
CA SER A 446 -3.05 21.05 -18.00
C SER A 446 -1.61 20.56 -17.78
N ARG A 447 -1.29 19.98 -16.60
CA ARG A 447 0.07 19.60 -16.18
C ARG A 447 0.40 18.11 -16.31
N GLU A 448 -0.57 17.24 -16.61
CA GLU A 448 -0.30 15.80 -16.84
C GLU A 448 0.61 15.54 -18.06
N GLY A 449 0.66 16.49 -19.01
CA GLY A 449 1.64 16.46 -20.11
C GLY A 449 3.09 16.63 -19.65
N PHE A 450 3.34 17.29 -18.51
CA PHE A 450 4.68 17.64 -18.06
C PHE A 450 5.43 16.44 -17.42
N PHE A 451 4.72 15.55 -16.73
CA PHE A 451 5.32 14.34 -16.16
C PHE A 451 5.50 13.21 -17.18
N SER A 452 4.76 13.25 -18.29
CA SER A 452 4.88 12.30 -19.40
C SER A 452 6.20 12.50 -20.16
N ASP A 453 6.62 13.76 -20.35
CA ASP A 453 7.81 14.10 -21.16
C ASP A 453 9.15 13.80 -20.45
N MET A 454 9.18 13.66 -19.12
CA MET A 454 10.41 13.25 -18.40
C MET A 454 10.76 11.76 -18.58
N THR A 455 9.86 10.93 -19.13
CA THR A 455 10.11 9.49 -19.34
C THR A 455 10.60 9.13 -20.74
N LEU A 456 10.60 10.06 -21.70
CA LEU A 456 10.93 9.79 -23.11
C LEU A 456 12.18 10.51 -23.63
N SER A 457 12.89 11.27 -22.79
CA SER A 457 14.04 12.09 -23.20
C SER A 457 15.41 11.46 -22.89
N HIS A 458 15.61 10.15 -23.07
CA HIS A 458 16.97 9.58 -23.20
C HIS A 458 16.98 8.31 -24.07
N GLY A 459 16.71 8.49 -25.36
CA GLY A 459 17.19 7.57 -26.40
C GLY A 459 18.42 8.18 -27.08
N PRO A 460 19.52 7.44 -27.28
CA PRO A 460 20.67 7.97 -28.01
C PRO A 460 20.27 8.14 -29.49
N GLN A 461 20.41 9.36 -30.00
CA GLN A 461 20.38 9.60 -31.44
C GLN A 461 21.67 9.02 -32.04
N LEU A 462 21.50 8.08 -32.97
CA LEU A 462 22.53 7.64 -33.91
C LEU A 462 22.66 8.63 -35.06
#